data_AF-A0A0N1EJY7-F1
#
_entry.id   AF-A0A0N1EJY7-F1
#
_cell.length_a   1.000
_cell.length_b   1.000
_cell.length_c   1.000
_cell.angle_alpha   90.00
_cell.angle_beta   90.00
_cell.angle_gamma   90.00
#
_symmetry.space_group_name_H-M   'P 1'
#
loop_
_entity.id
_entity.type
_entity.pdbx_description
1 polymer ?
#
loop_
_entity_poly.entity_id
_entity_poly.type
_entity_poly.pdbx_seq_one_letter_code
_entity_poly.pdbx_strand_id
1 'polypeptide(L)'
;MKKILLLLALFCSSAQAIEFQKYPILLESSSGEHVTIIESRDKSQALIKVVGVNSPIDEVVFLTDLKPHGSIEAYKYTFDGEQRALITKGKSYSCCNYTLYLPNTRQGIYLSELKDKRSTAISEDVYAQYQAQQEQGIQLKLAKFDRDNSIKQSQIALTAATKELNKFCGKNITTTVNWQELDDKILQTYAVGAYCAQIATSLAQQCKKQPEFKTKAQQFGKISCEFADELKLRHTDTLIQFKTAPKAPNQAQFVEAYLRNL
;
A
#
# COMPACT_ATOMS: atom_id res chain seq x y z
N MET A 1 62.09 -4.13 16.63
CA MET A 1 61.07 -3.45 15.80
C MET A 1 60.56 -4.43 14.75
N LYS A 2 59.44 -5.13 15.03
CA LYS A 2 58.83 -6.13 14.14
C LYS A 2 57.82 -5.42 13.23
N LYS A 3 58.06 -5.43 11.93
CA LYS A 3 57.13 -4.94 10.90
C LYS A 3 55.94 -5.90 10.84
N ILE A 4 54.76 -5.44 11.22
CA ILE A 4 53.49 -6.15 11.01
C ILE A 4 52.98 -5.72 9.65
N LEU A 5 52.96 -6.66 8.69
CA LEU A 5 52.32 -6.50 7.39
C LEU A 5 50.81 -6.71 7.60
N LEU A 6 49.99 -5.66 7.43
CA LEU A 6 48.54 -5.80 7.28
C LEU A 6 48.24 -6.25 5.84
N LEU A 7 47.73 -7.46 5.66
CA LEU A 7 47.01 -7.84 4.43
C LEU A 7 45.58 -7.31 4.55
N LEU A 8 45.24 -6.27 3.77
CA LEU A 8 43.85 -5.95 3.46
C LEU A 8 43.37 -6.90 2.36
N ALA A 9 42.59 -7.91 2.73
CA ALA A 9 41.79 -8.67 1.77
C ALA A 9 40.57 -7.81 1.38
N LEU A 10 40.66 -7.18 0.21
CA LEU A 10 39.51 -6.61 -0.48
C LEU A 10 38.55 -7.74 -0.86
N PHE A 11 37.47 -7.89 -0.09
CA PHE A 11 36.28 -8.62 -0.55
C PHE A 11 35.65 -7.83 -1.70
N CYS A 12 36.14 -8.05 -2.93
CA CYS A 12 35.38 -7.72 -4.12
C CYS A 12 34.17 -8.66 -4.16
N SER A 13 33.03 -8.18 -3.64
CA SER A 13 31.74 -8.77 -3.96
C SER A 13 31.56 -8.67 -5.47
N SER A 14 31.80 -9.76 -6.20
CA SER A 14 31.43 -9.85 -7.60
C SER A 14 29.92 -9.67 -7.69
N ALA A 15 29.48 -8.49 -8.15
CA ALA A 15 28.10 -8.28 -8.55
C ALA A 15 27.83 -9.27 -9.69
N GLN A 16 27.21 -10.40 -9.34
CA GLN A 16 26.78 -11.36 -10.34
C GLN A 16 25.70 -10.68 -11.16
N ALA A 17 25.92 -10.56 -12.47
CA ALA A 17 24.89 -10.10 -13.38
C ALA A 17 23.72 -11.08 -13.33
N ILE A 18 22.51 -10.59 -13.12
CA ILE A 18 21.31 -11.42 -13.09
C ILE A 18 21.12 -11.99 -14.50
N GLU A 19 21.17 -13.32 -14.61
CA GLU A 19 20.91 -14.01 -15.87
C GLU A 19 19.43 -14.37 -15.99
N PHE A 20 18.80 -13.96 -17.08
CA PHE A 20 17.38 -14.20 -17.34
C PHE A 20 17.14 -15.44 -18.21
N GLN A 21 15.95 -16.04 -18.08
CA GLN A 21 15.47 -17.11 -18.95
C GLN A 21 15.25 -16.60 -20.37
N LYS A 22 15.51 -17.47 -21.35
CA LYS A 22 15.47 -17.11 -22.77
C LYS A 22 14.06 -16.80 -23.28
N TYR A 23 13.05 -17.48 -22.75
CA TYR A 23 11.66 -17.37 -23.20
C TYR A 23 10.80 -16.78 -22.08
N PRO A 24 9.96 -15.78 -22.40
CA PRO A 24 9.06 -15.20 -21.42
C PRO A 24 7.87 -16.12 -21.14
N ILE A 25 7.19 -15.85 -20.03
CA ILE A 25 5.79 -16.21 -19.81
C ILE A 25 4.96 -15.02 -20.27
N LEU A 26 4.07 -15.25 -21.23
CA LEU A 26 3.16 -14.24 -21.75
C LEU A 26 1.77 -14.51 -21.19
N LEU A 27 1.15 -13.47 -20.66
CA LEU A 27 -0.12 -13.52 -19.97
C LEU A 27 -1.06 -12.44 -20.52
N GLU A 28 -2.35 -12.76 -20.56
CA GLU A 28 -3.40 -11.85 -21.02
C GLU A 28 -4.67 -12.04 -20.19
N SER A 29 -5.40 -10.95 -19.94
CA SER A 29 -6.74 -10.97 -19.34
C SER A 29 -7.83 -11.02 -20.41
N SER A 30 -9.08 -11.27 -20.00
CA SER A 30 -10.24 -11.12 -20.90
C SER A 30 -10.51 -9.67 -21.35
N SER A 31 -9.89 -8.69 -20.69
CA SER A 31 -10.14 -7.26 -20.89
C SER A 31 -9.00 -6.55 -21.64
N GLY A 32 -7.96 -7.29 -22.06
CA GLY A 32 -6.87 -6.77 -22.89
C GLY A 32 -5.64 -6.29 -22.11
N GLU A 33 -5.56 -6.54 -20.81
CA GLU A 33 -4.31 -6.34 -20.07
C GLU A 33 -3.30 -7.44 -20.41
N HIS A 34 -2.07 -7.05 -20.73
CA HIS A 34 -0.98 -7.96 -21.05
C HIS A 34 0.13 -7.90 -19.99
N VAL A 35 0.66 -9.07 -19.63
CA VAL A 35 1.82 -9.18 -18.73
C VAL A 35 2.88 -10.07 -19.37
N THR A 36 4.11 -9.58 -19.39
CA THR A 36 5.30 -10.36 -19.78
C THR A 36 6.15 -10.59 -18.54
N ILE A 37 6.47 -11.85 -18.24
CA ILE A 37 7.33 -12.24 -17.13
C ILE A 37 8.57 -12.95 -17.68
N ILE A 38 9.75 -12.46 -17.33
CA ILE A 38 11.02 -13.08 -17.67
C ILE A 38 11.72 -13.43 -16.35
N GLU A 39 11.56 -14.67 -15.93
CA GLU A 39 12.21 -15.18 -14.72
C GLU A 39 13.73 -15.18 -14.90
N SER A 40 14.44 -14.90 -13.82
CA SER A 40 15.85 -15.21 -13.66
C SER A 40 16.10 -16.72 -13.78
N ARG A 41 17.32 -17.13 -14.11
CA ARG A 41 17.70 -18.55 -14.24
C ARG A 41 17.58 -19.32 -12.92
N ASP A 42 17.88 -18.66 -11.81
CA ASP A 42 17.72 -19.21 -10.45
C ASP A 42 16.26 -19.12 -9.94
N LYS A 43 15.37 -18.48 -10.71
CA LYS A 43 13.94 -18.27 -10.42
C LYS A 43 13.67 -17.46 -9.14
N SER A 44 14.63 -16.68 -8.67
CA SER A 44 14.46 -15.84 -7.47
C SER A 44 13.87 -14.47 -7.79
N GLN A 45 14.07 -14.00 -9.02
CA GLN A 45 13.61 -12.70 -9.51
C GLN A 45 12.97 -12.79 -10.90
N ALA A 46 12.28 -11.75 -11.34
CA ALA A 46 11.80 -11.63 -12.71
C ALA A 46 11.71 -10.19 -13.18
N LEU A 47 11.97 -9.95 -14.47
CA LEU A 47 11.50 -8.75 -15.15
C LEU A 47 10.03 -8.90 -15.50
N ILE A 48 9.21 -7.93 -15.11
CA ILE A 48 7.78 -7.93 -15.38
C ILE A 48 7.38 -6.63 -16.04
N LYS A 49 6.80 -6.74 -17.24
CA LYS A 49 6.17 -5.63 -17.98
C LYS A 49 4.67 -5.80 -17.96
N VAL A 50 3.95 -4.72 -17.63
CA VAL A 50 2.48 -4.65 -17.68
C VAL A 50 2.09 -3.65 -18.76
N VAL A 51 1.10 -3.98 -19.60
CA VAL A 51 0.62 -3.13 -20.70
C VAL A 51 -0.90 -3.17 -20.77
N GLY A 52 -1.51 -2.04 -21.13
CA GLY A 52 -2.95 -1.93 -21.34
C GLY A 52 -3.72 -1.59 -20.08
N VAL A 53 -3.06 -0.99 -19.08
CA VAL A 53 -3.68 -0.65 -17.79
C VAL A 53 -3.78 0.86 -17.62
N ASN A 54 -4.87 1.33 -17.03
CA ASN A 54 -4.98 2.75 -16.62
C ASN A 54 -4.28 2.96 -15.27
N SER A 55 -2.95 2.92 -15.26
CA SER A 55 -2.14 2.98 -14.04
C SER A 55 -0.77 3.59 -14.28
N PRO A 56 -0.12 4.22 -13.28
CA PRO A 56 1.26 4.73 -13.41
C PRO A 56 2.32 3.67 -13.72
N ILE A 57 1.95 2.38 -13.64
CA ILE A 57 2.82 1.25 -13.95
C ILE A 57 2.66 0.73 -15.39
N ASP A 58 1.77 1.34 -16.18
CA ASP A 58 1.58 0.96 -17.58
C ASP A 58 2.88 1.13 -18.38
N GLU A 59 3.22 0.13 -19.16
CA GLU A 59 4.47 0.02 -19.94
C GLU A 59 5.76 0.11 -19.12
N VAL A 60 5.70 0.04 -17.79
CA VAL A 60 6.89 0.01 -16.94
C VAL A 60 7.38 -1.43 -16.76
N VAL A 61 8.68 -1.64 -16.89
CA VAL A 61 9.32 -2.93 -16.61
C VAL A 61 9.92 -2.89 -15.20
N PHE A 62 9.47 -3.77 -14.32
CA PHE A 62 9.99 -3.89 -12.96
C PHE A 62 10.90 -5.11 -12.84
N LEU A 63 12.03 -4.95 -12.17
CA LEU A 63 12.72 -6.06 -11.53
C LEU A 63 11.97 -6.39 -10.24
N THR A 64 11.51 -7.64 -10.12
CA THR A 64 10.69 -8.11 -9.02
C THR A 64 11.34 -9.29 -8.32
N ASP A 65 11.09 -9.42 -7.02
CA ASP A 65 11.50 -10.60 -6.25
C ASP A 65 10.34 -11.60 -6.20
N LEU A 66 10.61 -12.87 -6.49
CA LEU A 66 9.66 -13.95 -6.22
C LEU A 66 9.73 -14.32 -4.73
N LYS A 67 8.66 -14.01 -4.00
CA LYS A 67 8.60 -14.18 -2.55
C LYS A 67 7.33 -14.93 -2.12
N PRO A 68 7.36 -15.63 -0.98
CA PRO A 68 6.15 -16.18 -0.38
C PRO A 68 5.07 -15.12 -0.16
N HIS A 69 3.82 -15.52 -0.38
CA HIS A 69 2.61 -14.73 -0.17
C HIS A 69 1.48 -15.65 0.31
N GLY A 70 1.44 -15.91 1.62
CA GLY A 70 0.54 -16.91 2.19
C GLY A 70 0.91 -18.32 1.71
N SER A 71 -0.04 -19.04 1.13
CA SER A 71 0.15 -20.38 0.56
C SER A 71 0.65 -20.40 -0.88
N ILE A 72 0.83 -19.21 -1.49
CA ILE A 72 1.26 -19.03 -2.88
C ILE A 72 2.53 -18.18 -2.95
N GLU A 73 3.03 -17.95 -4.16
CA GLU A 73 4.14 -17.04 -4.42
C GLU A 73 3.65 -15.74 -5.05
N ALA A 74 4.43 -14.67 -4.91
CA ALA A 74 4.16 -13.41 -5.57
C ALA A 74 5.46 -12.77 -6.05
N TYR A 75 5.40 -12.22 -7.25
CA TYR A 75 6.40 -11.28 -7.75
C TYR A 75 6.13 -9.93 -7.12
N LYS A 76 7.06 -9.48 -6.27
CA LYS A 76 6.91 -8.27 -5.49
C LYS A 76 7.80 -7.15 -6.02
N TYR A 77 7.28 -5.95 -5.98
CA TYR A 77 7.95 -4.71 -6.38
C TYR A 77 7.73 -3.64 -5.31
N THR A 78 8.54 -2.59 -5.32
CA THR A 78 8.34 -1.44 -4.44
C THR A 78 7.59 -0.35 -5.20
N PHE A 79 6.49 0.12 -4.63
CA PHE A 79 5.69 1.22 -5.15
C PHE A 79 5.21 2.07 -3.99
N ASP A 80 5.37 3.38 -4.09
CA ASP A 80 4.89 4.33 -3.08
C ASP A 80 5.41 3.98 -1.67
N GLY A 81 6.71 3.69 -1.56
CA GLY A 81 7.37 3.34 -0.29
C GLY A 81 7.14 1.92 0.22
N GLU A 82 6.25 1.14 -0.39
CA GLU A 82 5.85 -0.17 0.11
C GLU A 82 6.16 -1.31 -0.86
N GLN A 83 6.52 -2.47 -0.31
CA GLN A 83 6.61 -3.69 -1.10
C GLN A 83 5.22 -4.30 -1.30
N ARG A 84 4.80 -4.40 -2.57
CA ARG A 84 3.48 -4.89 -2.98
C ARG A 84 3.63 -6.09 -3.91
N ALA A 85 2.61 -6.95 -3.95
CA ALA A 85 2.53 -7.98 -4.98
C ALA A 85 2.11 -7.32 -6.30
N LEU A 86 2.90 -7.48 -7.36
CA LEU A 86 2.51 -7.11 -8.72
C LEU A 86 1.71 -8.24 -9.36
N ILE A 87 2.27 -9.45 -9.30
CA ILE A 87 1.64 -10.67 -9.80
C ILE A 87 1.68 -11.74 -8.71
N THR A 88 0.55 -12.36 -8.39
CA THR A 88 0.54 -13.61 -7.62
C THR A 88 0.57 -14.81 -8.55
N LYS A 89 1.29 -15.87 -8.14
CA LYS A 89 1.45 -17.14 -8.85
C LYS A 89 1.01 -18.26 -7.92
N GLY A 90 -0.20 -18.79 -8.13
CA GLY A 90 -0.71 -19.94 -7.38
C GLY A 90 -0.65 -21.24 -8.17
N LYS A 91 -0.90 -22.34 -7.46
CA LYS A 91 -0.88 -23.69 -8.03
C LYS A 91 -2.24 -24.03 -8.63
N SER A 92 -2.21 -24.64 -9.82
CA SER A 92 -3.38 -25.18 -10.52
C SER A 92 -3.02 -26.57 -11.07
N TYR A 93 -4.03 -27.39 -11.40
CA TYR A 93 -3.90 -28.78 -11.87
C TYR A 93 -2.94 -28.94 -13.06
N SER A 94 -2.82 -27.94 -13.94
CA SER A 94 -1.94 -27.93 -15.11
C SER A 94 -0.89 -26.81 -15.10
N CYS A 95 -0.49 -26.34 -13.90
CA CYS A 95 0.17 -25.05 -13.66
C CYS A 95 -0.72 -23.85 -14.01
N CYS A 96 -0.16 -22.67 -13.92
CA CYS A 96 -0.30 -21.85 -12.73
C CYS A 96 -1.40 -20.80 -12.92
N ASN A 97 -2.03 -20.34 -11.84
CA ASN A 97 -2.94 -19.20 -11.93
C ASN A 97 -2.18 -17.90 -11.65
N TYR A 98 -2.40 -16.91 -12.49
CA TYR A 98 -1.76 -15.61 -12.39
C TYR A 98 -2.82 -14.53 -12.13
N THR A 99 -2.51 -13.61 -11.22
CA THR A 99 -3.38 -12.47 -10.92
C THR A 99 -2.55 -11.21 -10.81
N LEU A 100 -2.90 -10.20 -11.59
CA LEU A 100 -2.31 -8.87 -11.57
C LEU A 100 -3.02 -7.97 -10.56
N TYR A 101 -2.22 -7.23 -9.79
CA TYR A 101 -2.68 -6.22 -8.86
C TYR A 101 -2.11 -4.86 -9.25
N LEU A 102 -2.99 -3.89 -9.49
CA LEU A 102 -2.60 -2.52 -9.78
C LEU A 102 -2.49 -1.72 -8.48
N PRO A 103 -1.61 -0.71 -8.39
CA PRO A 103 -1.34 0.02 -7.15
C PRO A 103 -2.55 0.74 -6.54
N ASN A 104 -3.53 1.12 -7.38
CA ASN A 104 -4.67 1.96 -6.97
C ASN A 104 -5.97 1.17 -6.76
N THR A 105 -5.94 -0.16 -6.88
CA THR A 105 -7.14 -0.99 -6.70
C THR A 105 -6.79 -2.26 -5.94
N ARG A 106 -7.76 -2.76 -5.18
CA ARG A 106 -7.66 -4.07 -4.49
C ARG A 106 -8.18 -5.22 -5.35
N GLN A 107 -8.78 -4.91 -6.49
CA GLN A 107 -9.31 -5.91 -7.40
C GLN A 107 -8.16 -6.58 -8.15
N GLY A 108 -8.12 -7.92 -8.07
CA GLY A 108 -7.21 -8.73 -8.88
C GLY A 108 -7.74 -8.91 -10.30
N ILE A 109 -6.84 -8.84 -11.28
CA ILE A 109 -7.11 -9.10 -12.70
C ILE A 109 -6.58 -10.50 -13.01
N TYR A 110 -7.46 -11.43 -13.37
CA TYR A 110 -7.06 -12.79 -13.71
C TYR A 110 -6.40 -12.85 -15.07
N LEU A 111 -5.32 -13.61 -15.15
CA LEU A 111 -4.49 -13.72 -16.35
C LEU A 111 -4.39 -15.18 -16.79
N SER A 112 -4.45 -15.37 -18.11
CA SER A 112 -4.28 -16.65 -18.79
C SER A 112 -3.01 -16.66 -19.62
N GLU A 113 -2.36 -17.80 -19.72
CA GLU A 113 -1.08 -17.92 -20.42
C GLU A 113 -1.24 -18.10 -21.94
N LEU A 114 -0.46 -17.33 -22.70
CA LEU A 114 -0.38 -17.40 -24.15
C LEU A 114 0.80 -18.28 -24.58
N LYS A 115 0.61 -19.60 -24.59
CA LYS A 115 1.66 -20.60 -24.82
C LYS A 115 2.35 -20.48 -26.18
N ASP A 116 1.58 -20.17 -27.23
CA ASP A 116 2.05 -20.27 -28.62
C ASP A 116 2.72 -18.98 -29.14
N LYS A 117 2.85 -17.94 -28.30
CA LYS A 117 3.36 -16.62 -28.72
C LYS A 117 4.73 -16.26 -28.14
N ARG A 118 5.39 -17.20 -27.46
CA ARG A 118 6.67 -16.95 -26.79
C ARG A 118 7.80 -16.78 -27.80
N SER A 119 8.61 -15.73 -27.64
CA SER A 119 9.78 -15.47 -28.49
C SER A 119 10.91 -14.85 -27.66
N THR A 120 12.15 -15.16 -28.04
CA THR A 120 13.35 -14.63 -27.38
C THR A 120 13.52 -13.14 -27.63
N ALA A 121 13.06 -12.65 -28.80
CA ALA A 121 13.07 -11.23 -29.14
C ALA A 121 12.24 -10.39 -28.14
N ILE A 122 11.16 -10.96 -27.59
CA ILE A 122 10.36 -10.30 -26.55
C ILE A 122 11.19 -10.14 -25.26
N SER A 123 11.95 -11.17 -24.88
CA SER A 123 12.80 -11.09 -23.69
C SER A 123 13.91 -10.03 -23.86
N GLU A 124 14.51 -9.96 -25.04
CA GLU A 124 15.55 -8.98 -25.37
C GLU A 124 15.01 -7.54 -25.35
N ASP A 125 13.83 -7.31 -25.93
CA ASP A 125 13.14 -6.01 -25.92
C ASP A 125 12.81 -5.53 -24.50
N VAL A 126 12.19 -6.39 -23.69
CA VAL A 126 11.83 -6.06 -22.30
C VAL A 126 13.06 -5.78 -21.44
N TYR A 127 14.16 -6.51 -21.66
CA TYR A 127 15.43 -6.25 -20.98
C TYR A 127 16.02 -4.89 -21.37
N ALA A 128 16.06 -4.57 -22.68
CA ALA A 128 16.54 -3.28 -23.16
C ALA A 128 15.69 -2.12 -22.62
N GLN A 129 14.37 -2.28 -22.59
CA GLN A 129 13.45 -1.30 -22.01
C GLN A 129 13.71 -1.11 -20.51
N TYR A 130 13.91 -2.20 -19.76
CA TYR A 130 14.26 -2.12 -18.34
C TYR A 130 15.53 -1.30 -18.12
N GLN A 131 16.60 -1.57 -18.88
CA GLN A 131 17.86 -0.83 -18.77
C GLN A 131 17.67 0.67 -19.04
N ALA A 132 16.97 1.02 -20.12
CA ALA A 132 16.68 2.42 -20.45
C ALA A 132 15.85 3.12 -19.36
N GLN A 133 14.86 2.42 -18.78
CA GLN A 133 14.03 2.97 -17.70
C GLN A 133 14.81 3.11 -16.38
N GLN A 134 15.75 2.20 -16.11
CA GLN A 134 16.66 2.29 -14.96
C GLN A 134 17.55 3.54 -15.05
N GLU A 135 18.13 3.81 -16.22
CA GLU A 135 18.94 5.03 -16.46
C GLU A 135 18.12 6.32 -16.26
N GLN A 136 16.83 6.28 -16.60
CA GLN A 136 15.89 7.39 -16.37
C GLN A 136 15.37 7.45 -14.93
N GLY A 137 15.69 6.48 -14.08
CA GLY A 137 15.25 6.41 -12.69
C GLY A 137 13.74 6.22 -12.51
N ILE A 138 13.04 5.66 -13.51
CA ILE A 138 11.57 5.51 -13.48
C ILE A 138 11.12 4.67 -12.29
N GLN A 139 11.74 3.51 -12.08
CA GLN A 139 11.39 2.61 -10.98
C GLN A 139 11.70 3.24 -9.63
N LEU A 140 12.82 3.98 -9.51
CA LEU A 140 13.17 4.70 -8.30
C LEU A 140 12.13 5.79 -7.96
N LYS A 141 11.64 6.51 -8.98
CA LYS A 141 10.59 7.52 -8.83
C LYS A 141 9.28 6.90 -8.35
N LEU A 142 8.87 5.76 -8.92
CA LEU A 142 7.66 5.04 -8.52
C LEU A 142 7.78 4.35 -7.16
N ALA A 143 8.99 3.93 -6.78
CA ALA A 143 9.25 3.32 -5.48
C ALA A 143 9.28 4.34 -4.34
N LYS A 144 9.55 5.61 -4.63
CA LYS A 144 9.57 6.68 -3.63
C LYS A 144 8.16 6.91 -3.06
N PHE A 145 8.08 7.01 -1.74
CA PHE A 145 6.84 7.34 -1.05
C PHE A 145 6.31 8.73 -1.45
N ASP A 146 5.03 8.75 -1.83
CA ASP A 146 4.24 9.94 -2.13
C ASP A 146 3.41 10.32 -0.90
N ARG A 147 4.07 11.10 -0.03
CA ARG A 147 3.46 11.63 1.20
C ARG A 147 2.17 12.38 0.93
N ASP A 148 2.14 13.21 -0.11
CA ASP A 148 0.99 14.06 -0.42
C ASP A 148 -0.20 13.21 -0.88
N ASN A 149 0.04 12.19 -1.69
CA ASN A 149 -1.00 11.23 -2.05
C ASN A 149 -1.49 10.44 -0.84
N SER A 150 -0.60 9.96 0.04
CA SER A 150 -1.00 9.23 1.27
C SER A 150 -1.88 10.09 2.19
N ILE A 151 -1.52 11.37 2.40
CA ILE A 151 -2.33 12.34 3.13
C ILE A 151 -3.69 12.55 2.43
N LYS A 152 -3.70 12.72 1.11
CA LYS A 152 -4.92 12.90 0.33
C LYS A 152 -5.87 11.70 0.48
N GLN A 153 -5.37 10.47 0.36
CA GLN A 153 -6.18 9.25 0.54
C GLN A 153 -6.73 9.15 1.97
N SER A 154 -5.91 9.48 2.98
CA SER A 154 -6.34 9.52 4.37
C SER A 154 -7.42 10.58 4.62
N GLN A 155 -7.29 11.76 3.98
CA GLN A 155 -8.26 12.84 4.07
C GLN A 155 -9.60 12.48 3.43
N ILE A 156 -9.62 11.68 2.35
CA ILE A 156 -10.87 11.18 1.74
C ILE A 156 -11.65 10.34 2.75
N ALA A 157 -11.00 9.38 3.41
CA ALA A 157 -11.64 8.54 4.43
C ALA A 157 -12.17 9.37 5.61
N LEU A 158 -11.37 10.32 6.09
CA LEU A 158 -11.77 11.22 7.18
C LEU A 158 -12.99 12.07 6.80
N THR A 159 -12.96 12.67 5.62
CA THR A 159 -14.04 13.54 5.11
C THR A 159 -15.34 12.75 4.94
N ALA A 160 -15.27 11.50 4.47
CA ALA A 160 -16.43 10.62 4.39
C ALA A 160 -17.06 10.38 5.78
N ALA A 161 -16.25 10.07 6.79
CA ALA A 161 -16.71 9.86 8.16
C ALA A 161 -17.29 11.15 8.79
N THR A 162 -16.65 12.31 8.58
CA THR A 162 -17.16 13.60 9.04
C THR A 162 -18.49 13.95 8.38
N LYS A 163 -18.66 13.65 7.09
CA LYS A 163 -19.93 13.86 6.39
C LYS A 163 -21.05 13.00 6.98
N GLU A 164 -20.76 11.74 7.28
CA GLU A 164 -21.72 10.84 7.92
C GLU A 164 -22.10 11.31 9.34
N LEU A 165 -21.11 11.73 10.13
CA LEU A 165 -21.30 12.34 11.44
C LEU A 165 -22.28 13.53 11.38
N ASN A 166 -21.99 14.49 10.51
CA ASN A 166 -22.77 15.72 10.42
C ASN A 166 -24.19 15.44 9.95
N LYS A 167 -24.36 14.46 9.05
CA LYS A 167 -25.68 13.99 8.62
C LYS A 167 -26.52 13.43 9.78
N PHE A 168 -25.95 12.56 10.62
CA PHE A 168 -26.74 11.90 11.67
C PHE A 168 -26.91 12.74 12.94
N CYS A 169 -25.91 13.55 13.29
CA CYS A 169 -25.98 14.44 14.46
C CYS A 169 -26.64 15.80 14.16
N GLY A 170 -26.84 16.16 12.89
CA GLY A 170 -27.49 17.43 12.51
C GLY A 170 -26.68 18.67 12.85
N LYS A 171 -25.36 18.54 13.04
CA LYS A 171 -24.44 19.63 13.37
C LYS A 171 -23.22 19.57 12.46
N ASN A 172 -22.61 20.72 12.17
CA ASN A 172 -21.32 20.78 11.51
C ASN A 172 -20.18 20.59 12.53
N ILE A 173 -19.73 19.35 12.69
CA ILE A 173 -18.55 18.99 13.47
C ILE A 173 -17.39 18.80 12.50
N THR A 174 -16.25 19.41 12.78
CA THR A 174 -15.04 19.27 11.95
C THR A 174 -14.14 18.16 12.49
N THR A 175 -13.42 17.46 11.62
CA THR A 175 -12.40 16.47 12.03
C THR A 175 -11.05 16.86 11.46
N THR A 176 -10.02 16.91 12.30
CA THR A 176 -8.68 17.35 11.94
C THR A 176 -7.61 16.37 12.40
N VAL A 177 -6.56 16.24 11.59
CA VAL A 177 -5.33 15.52 11.92
C VAL A 177 -4.17 16.50 11.71
N ASN A 178 -3.20 16.52 12.62
CA ASN A 178 -1.97 17.28 12.40
C ASN A 178 -1.03 16.52 11.47
N TRP A 179 -1.27 16.62 10.16
CA TRP A 179 -0.48 15.90 9.15
C TRP A 179 1.01 16.22 9.19
N GLN A 180 1.41 17.40 9.69
CA GLN A 180 2.82 17.82 9.73
C GLN A 180 3.62 17.07 10.80
N GLU A 181 2.97 16.65 11.89
CA GLU A 181 3.62 15.91 12.99
C GLU A 181 3.76 14.40 12.70
N LEU A 182 3.10 13.89 11.65
CA LEU A 182 3.20 12.50 11.27
C LEU A 182 4.46 12.26 10.43
N ASP A 183 5.32 11.34 10.85
CA ASP A 183 6.43 10.91 10.00
C ASP A 183 5.93 10.06 8.80
N ASP A 184 6.75 9.95 7.76
CA ASP A 184 6.42 9.15 6.58
C ASP A 184 6.20 7.67 6.92
N LYS A 185 6.87 7.17 7.96
CA LYS A 185 6.75 5.78 8.38
C LYS A 185 5.36 5.48 8.93
N ILE A 186 4.75 6.40 9.68
CA ILE A 186 3.38 6.30 10.17
C ILE A 186 2.41 6.32 8.99
N LEU A 187 2.61 7.24 8.05
CA LEU A 187 1.74 7.38 6.87
C LEU A 187 1.82 6.19 5.91
N GLN A 188 2.96 5.50 5.85
CA GLN A 188 3.11 4.24 5.12
C GLN A 188 2.50 3.07 5.90
N THR A 189 2.83 2.94 7.19
CA THR A 189 2.50 1.73 7.95
C THR A 189 1.02 1.64 8.32
N TYR A 190 0.38 2.78 8.58
CA TYR A 190 -0.95 2.82 9.17
C TYR A 190 -1.95 3.55 8.27
N ALA A 191 -3.17 3.03 8.21
CA ALA A 191 -4.30 3.71 7.60
C ALA A 191 -4.77 4.89 8.48
N VAL A 192 -3.98 5.97 8.53
CA VAL A 192 -4.19 7.13 9.41
C VAL A 192 -5.60 7.67 9.33
N GLY A 193 -6.13 7.84 8.12
CA GLY A 193 -7.51 8.29 7.90
C GLY A 193 -8.55 7.38 8.57
N ALA A 194 -8.36 6.05 8.52
CA ALA A 194 -9.27 5.09 9.13
C ALA A 194 -9.19 5.09 10.67
N TYR A 195 -7.99 5.17 11.24
CA TYR A 195 -7.80 5.31 12.69
C TYR A 195 -8.48 6.58 13.22
N CYS A 196 -8.23 7.72 12.57
CA CYS A 196 -8.80 8.99 12.99
C CYS A 196 -10.31 9.12 12.71
N ALA A 197 -10.83 8.39 11.71
CA ALA A 197 -12.26 8.34 11.41
C ALA A 197 -13.07 7.63 12.51
N GLN A 198 -12.46 6.78 13.36
CA GLN A 198 -13.19 5.98 14.35
C GLN A 198 -14.09 6.80 15.27
N ILE A 199 -13.64 7.98 15.71
CA ILE A 199 -14.45 8.87 16.57
C ILE A 199 -15.66 9.40 15.82
N ALA A 200 -15.45 9.92 14.61
CA ALA A 200 -16.52 10.48 13.80
C ALA A 200 -17.56 9.41 13.45
N THR A 201 -17.12 8.21 13.05
CA THR A 201 -18.00 7.07 12.79
C THR A 201 -18.76 6.66 14.06
N SER A 202 -18.11 6.57 15.21
CA SER A 202 -18.76 6.14 16.45
C SER A 202 -19.80 7.17 16.94
N LEU A 203 -19.48 8.47 16.88
CA LEU A 203 -20.43 9.54 17.17
C LEU A 203 -21.64 9.52 16.22
N ALA A 204 -21.40 9.30 14.91
CA ALA A 204 -22.46 9.17 13.93
C ALA A 204 -23.41 8.02 14.29
N GLN A 205 -22.86 6.88 14.72
CA GLN A 205 -23.64 5.72 15.17
C GLN A 205 -24.44 6.02 16.45
N GLN A 206 -23.86 6.74 17.42
CA GLN A 206 -24.60 7.14 18.63
C GLN A 206 -25.78 8.06 18.27
N CYS A 207 -25.55 9.12 17.48
CA CYS A 207 -26.62 10.00 17.00
C CYS A 207 -27.69 9.28 16.19
N LYS A 208 -27.32 8.23 15.45
CA LYS A 208 -28.26 7.41 14.69
C LYS A 208 -29.12 6.52 15.59
N LYS A 209 -28.55 5.95 16.66
CA LYS A 209 -29.20 4.97 17.53
C LYS A 209 -29.98 5.61 18.69
N GLN A 210 -29.49 6.73 19.20
CA GLN A 210 -29.99 7.39 20.41
C GLN A 210 -30.36 8.85 20.08
N PRO A 211 -31.65 9.17 19.92
CA PRO A 211 -32.10 10.54 19.66
C PRO A 211 -31.61 11.54 20.72
N GLU A 212 -31.59 11.16 21.99
CA GLU A 212 -31.08 11.98 23.10
C GLU A 212 -29.60 12.35 22.94
N PHE A 213 -28.80 11.48 22.32
CA PHE A 213 -27.39 11.75 22.08
C PHE A 213 -27.18 12.85 21.03
N LYS A 214 -28.16 13.13 20.15
CA LYS A 214 -28.04 14.25 19.20
C LYS A 214 -27.95 15.58 19.92
N THR A 215 -28.69 15.77 21.01
CA THR A 215 -28.62 16.97 21.85
C THR A 215 -27.25 17.09 22.50
N LYS A 216 -26.72 15.99 23.04
CA LYS A 216 -25.37 15.89 23.60
C LYS A 216 -24.30 16.27 22.58
N ALA A 217 -24.40 15.76 21.36
CA ALA A 217 -23.47 16.06 20.28
C ALA A 217 -23.48 17.55 19.85
N GLN A 218 -24.52 18.32 20.20
CA GLN A 218 -24.60 19.75 19.87
C GLN A 218 -23.57 20.61 20.59
N GLN A 219 -22.88 20.11 21.62
CA GLN A 219 -21.81 20.89 22.26
C GLN A 219 -20.54 20.88 21.39
N PHE A 220 -20.22 19.74 20.76
CA PHE A 220 -18.96 19.56 20.03
C PHE A 220 -18.94 20.31 18.70
N GLY A 221 -17.84 21.01 18.42
CA GLY A 221 -17.57 21.64 17.12
C GLY A 221 -16.38 21.03 16.38
N LYS A 222 -15.50 20.32 17.10
CA LYS A 222 -14.26 19.78 16.53
C LYS A 222 -13.87 18.44 17.16
N ILE A 223 -13.31 17.57 16.33
CA ILE A 223 -12.59 16.36 16.70
C ILE A 223 -11.16 16.52 16.22
N SER A 224 -10.19 16.44 17.13
CA SER A 224 -8.76 16.43 16.82
C SER A 224 -8.21 15.03 17.04
N CYS A 225 -7.53 14.48 16.04
CA CYS A 225 -6.89 13.18 16.10
C CYS A 225 -5.36 13.33 16.04
N GLU A 226 -4.68 12.58 16.90
CA GLU A 226 -3.22 12.50 16.98
C GLU A 226 -2.79 11.02 17.07
N PHE A 227 -1.65 10.67 16.49
CA PHE A 227 -1.01 9.37 16.71
C PHE A 227 -0.08 9.46 17.91
N ALA A 228 -0.19 8.50 18.83
CA ALA A 228 0.61 8.44 20.04
C ALA A 228 0.89 6.98 20.45
N ASP A 229 1.71 6.80 21.48
CA ASP A 229 2.00 5.49 22.05
C ASP A 229 0.87 4.97 22.96
N GLU A 230 0.01 5.86 23.46
CA GLU A 230 -1.06 5.52 24.38
C GLU A 230 -2.42 6.00 23.86
N LEU A 231 -3.39 5.09 23.87
CA LEU A 231 -4.77 5.36 23.48
C LEU A 231 -5.45 6.28 24.51
N LYS A 232 -5.87 7.48 24.10
CA LYS A 232 -6.57 8.43 24.99
C LYS A 232 -7.73 9.10 24.28
N LEU A 233 -8.81 9.30 25.00
CA LEU A 233 -9.95 10.09 24.56
C LEU A 233 -10.34 11.06 25.66
N ARG A 234 -10.39 12.34 25.32
CA ARG A 234 -10.76 13.44 26.21
C ARG A 234 -11.71 14.37 25.48
N HIS A 235 -12.54 15.08 26.21
CA HIS A 235 -13.35 16.14 25.63
C HIS A 235 -13.41 17.37 26.54
N THR A 236 -13.65 18.50 25.91
CA THR A 236 -14.17 19.73 26.53
C THR A 236 -15.57 19.98 25.97
N ASP A 237 -16.18 21.12 26.32
CA ASP A 237 -17.50 21.50 25.82
C ASP A 237 -17.56 21.55 24.28
N THR A 238 -16.45 21.84 23.60
CA THR A 238 -16.45 22.04 22.14
C THR A 238 -15.51 21.12 21.36
N LEU A 239 -14.56 20.47 22.04
CA LEU A 239 -13.50 19.70 21.39
C LEU A 239 -13.44 18.27 21.92
N ILE A 240 -13.37 17.30 21.02
CA ILE A 240 -12.95 15.93 21.33
C ILE A 240 -11.49 15.76 20.89
N GLN A 241 -10.62 15.38 21.82
CA GLN A 241 -9.22 15.06 21.56
C GLN A 241 -9.05 13.54 21.63
N PHE A 242 -8.66 12.95 20.50
CA PHE A 242 -8.39 11.53 20.38
C PHE A 242 -6.93 11.28 20.04
N LYS A 243 -6.26 10.54 20.92
CA LYS A 243 -4.94 9.98 20.64
C LYS A 243 -5.11 8.52 20.30
N THR A 244 -4.92 8.16 19.04
CA THR A 244 -4.90 6.76 18.60
C THR A 244 -3.54 6.14 18.87
N ALA A 245 -3.52 4.86 19.21
CA ALA A 245 -2.31 4.09 19.42
C ALA A 245 -2.43 2.80 18.61
N PRO A 246 -1.87 2.71 17.39
CA PRO A 246 -2.09 1.57 16.48
C PRO A 246 -1.78 0.19 17.05
N LYS A 247 -0.89 0.12 18.05
CA LYS A 247 -0.52 -1.12 18.74
C LYS A 247 -1.46 -1.50 19.89
N ALA A 248 -2.33 -0.59 20.33
CA ALA A 248 -3.30 -0.85 21.37
C ALA A 248 -4.44 -1.74 20.82
N PRO A 249 -4.83 -2.80 21.54
CA PRO A 249 -5.97 -3.62 21.15
C PRO A 249 -7.29 -2.85 21.37
N ASN A 250 -8.36 -3.32 20.71
CA ASN A 250 -9.74 -2.93 21.02
C ASN A 250 -10.06 -1.41 20.97
N GLN A 251 -9.36 -0.63 20.15
CA GLN A 251 -9.53 0.83 20.09
C GLN A 251 -10.97 1.27 19.80
N ALA A 252 -11.66 0.59 18.88
CA ALA A 252 -13.06 0.88 18.59
C ALA A 252 -13.96 0.70 19.83
N GLN A 253 -13.75 -0.37 20.61
CA GLN A 253 -14.53 -0.63 21.82
C GLN A 253 -14.24 0.41 22.91
N PHE A 254 -12.99 0.85 23.03
CA PHE A 254 -12.62 1.95 23.93
C PHE A 254 -13.35 3.25 23.58
N VAL A 255 -13.36 3.62 22.30
CA VAL A 255 -14.09 4.80 21.80
C VAL A 255 -15.58 4.68 22.08
N GLU A 256 -16.20 3.56 21.70
CA GLU A 256 -17.63 3.35 21.92
C GLU A 256 -18.01 3.40 23.40
N ALA A 257 -17.21 2.78 24.27
CA ALA A 257 -17.45 2.78 25.71
C ALA A 257 -17.39 4.19 26.28
N TYR A 258 -16.42 5.00 25.84
CA TYR A 258 -16.34 6.40 26.25
C TYR A 258 -17.56 7.19 25.80
N LEU A 259 -17.95 7.08 24.53
CA LEU A 259 -19.07 7.83 23.97
C LEU A 259 -20.43 7.44 24.56
N ARG A 260 -20.61 6.19 25.00
CA ARG A 260 -21.83 5.75 25.72
C ARG A 260 -21.97 6.36 27.11
N ASN A 261 -20.85 6.67 27.77
CA ASN A 261 -20.82 7.25 29.11
C ASN A 261 -20.63 8.77 29.09
N LEU A 262 -20.58 9.35 27.89
CA LEU A 262 -20.55 10.79 27.70
C LEU A 262 -21.90 11.30 28.13
#